data_AF-E1VGA5-F1
#
_entry.id   AF-E1VGA5-F1
#
_cell.length_a   1.000
_cell.length_b   1.000
_cell.length_c   1.000
_cell.angle_alpha   90.00
_cell.angle_beta   90.00
_cell.angle_gamma   90.00
#
_symmetry.space_group_name_H-M   'P 1'
#
loop_
_entity.id
_entity.type
_entity.pdbx_description
1 polymer ?
#
loop_
_entity_poly.entity_id
_entity_poly.type
_entity_poly.pdbx_seq_one_letter_code
_entity_poly.pdbx_strand_id
1 'polypeptide(L)'
;MMKKIIASLYKSSIEGIRLVFGKSRHQAVLIQVEEAGEKRGIFQSARLTGSAKRYFENGQLELTGFYKDGKEDGLWEFFYPNGKREFRGRFKEGQRDGEWEMFYENGQTKLKGYSIFGIPEGSFERYHRDGQLVEKSNYKDGEYHGPFEQYFLDGCIHCKGEYESGERNGLWEIHAEDGRSFRKGYYRLGEKEGKWEVFNYQGQCIECLYYQEGMIV
;
A
#
# COMPACT_ATOMS: atom_id res chain seq x y z
N MET A 1 -28.07 17.33 -4.08
CA MET A 1 -28.83 16.05 -3.99
C MET A 1 -28.22 15.23 -2.86
N MET A 2 -29.00 14.88 -1.84
CA MET A 2 -28.53 14.38 -0.54
C MET A 2 -28.11 12.90 -0.58
N LYS A 3 -26.93 12.59 -0.03
CA LYS A 3 -26.44 11.22 0.20
C LYS A 3 -27.37 10.49 1.20
N LYS A 4 -27.80 9.27 0.89
CA LYS A 4 -28.54 8.40 1.82
C LYS A 4 -27.54 7.63 2.68
N ILE A 5 -27.64 7.77 4.00
CA ILE A 5 -26.89 6.99 4.99
C ILE A 5 -27.93 6.18 5.77
N ILE A 6 -27.83 4.85 5.71
CA ILE A 6 -28.71 3.93 6.44
C ILE A 6 -27.83 3.13 7.41
N ALA A 7 -28.13 3.23 8.70
CA ALA A 7 -27.58 2.38 9.75
C ALA A 7 -28.61 1.31 10.12
N SER A 8 -28.22 0.03 10.16
CA SER A 8 -29.04 -1.03 10.74
C SER A 8 -28.88 -1.00 12.26
N LEU A 9 -29.98 -0.83 12.99
CA LEU A 9 -30.02 -0.84 14.45
C LEU A 9 -30.32 -2.26 14.95
N TYR A 10 -29.40 -2.85 15.73
CA TYR A 10 -29.76 -3.91 16.68
C TYR A 10 -30.23 -3.23 17.96
N LYS A 11 -31.42 -3.60 18.42
CA LYS A 11 -32.12 -2.98 19.55
C LYS A 11 -31.56 -3.55 20.87
N SER A 12 -30.69 -2.80 21.55
CA SER A 12 -30.59 -2.85 23.02
C SER A 12 -30.01 -1.54 23.53
N SER A 13 -30.91 -0.69 24.04
CA SER A 13 -30.64 0.40 25.01
C SER A 13 -29.29 1.12 24.90
N ILE A 14 -29.21 2.07 23.96
CA ILE A 14 -28.70 3.45 24.09
C ILE A 14 -28.91 4.10 22.70
N GLU A 15 -29.43 5.32 22.72
CA GLU A 15 -29.99 6.07 21.58
C GLU A 15 -28.95 6.37 20.48
N GLY A 16 -29.39 6.27 19.22
CA GLY A 16 -28.50 6.15 18.06
C GLY A 16 -27.86 7.46 17.60
N ILE A 17 -26.53 7.51 17.65
CA ILE A 17 -25.72 8.53 16.98
C ILE A 17 -25.56 8.16 15.49
N ARG A 18 -25.84 9.10 14.56
CA ARG A 18 -25.55 8.93 13.13
C ARG A 18 -24.40 9.82 12.67
N LEU A 19 -23.40 9.20 12.03
CA LEU A 19 -22.30 9.89 11.36
C LEU A 19 -22.67 10.19 9.90
N VAL A 20 -22.51 11.44 9.47
CA VAL A 20 -22.76 11.88 8.08
C VAL A 20 -21.47 12.41 7.46
N PHE A 21 -20.83 11.64 6.59
CA PHE A 21 -19.58 12.07 5.96
C PHE A 21 -19.82 13.07 4.82
N GLY A 22 -19.02 14.15 4.79
CA GLY A 22 -18.98 15.17 3.74
C GLY A 22 -18.36 14.67 2.43
N LYS A 23 -17.94 15.59 1.56
CA LYS A 23 -17.33 15.25 0.25
C LYS A 23 -15.87 14.81 0.34
N SER A 24 -15.19 15.13 1.44
CA SER A 24 -13.80 14.73 1.71
C SER A 24 -13.76 13.57 2.70
N ARG A 25 -12.81 12.64 2.52
CA ARG A 25 -12.51 11.56 3.49
C ARG A 25 -12.11 12.11 4.88
N HIS A 26 -11.80 13.41 4.97
CA HIS A 26 -11.37 14.11 6.19
C HIS A 26 -12.46 15.00 6.84
N GLN A 27 -13.70 14.98 6.34
CA GLN A 27 -14.78 15.78 6.92
C GLN A 27 -15.99 14.90 7.23
N ALA A 28 -16.20 14.58 8.50
CA ALA A 28 -17.43 14.01 9.02
C ALA A 28 -18.28 15.13 9.66
N VAL A 29 -19.57 15.17 9.34
CA VAL A 29 -20.59 15.96 10.02
C VAL A 29 -21.45 14.99 10.82
N LEU A 30 -21.65 15.22 12.11
CA LEU A 30 -22.59 14.45 12.91
C LEU A 30 -24.02 14.97 12.68
N ILE A 31 -24.99 14.08 12.52
CA ILE A 31 -26.41 14.41 12.68
C ILE A 31 -26.98 13.46 13.74
N GLN A 32 -27.18 13.96 14.95
CA GLN A 32 -28.01 13.28 15.95
C GLN A 32 -29.47 13.47 15.50
N VAL A 33 -30.21 12.36 15.36
CA VAL A 33 -31.66 12.41 15.09
C VAL A 33 -32.36 12.00 16.39
N GLU A 34 -32.69 12.99 17.21
CA GLU A 34 -33.71 12.84 18.24
C GLU A 34 -35.06 13.10 17.56
N GLU A 35 -35.98 12.14 17.61
CA GLU A 35 -37.37 12.46 17.28
C GLU A 35 -37.93 13.34 18.41
N ALA A 36 -38.49 14.47 18.00
CA ALA A 36 -39.15 15.53 18.78
C ALA A 36 -38.23 16.57 19.47
N GLY A 37 -37.90 17.62 18.72
CA GLY A 37 -37.49 18.92 19.27
C GLY A 37 -36.14 19.41 18.75
N GLU A 38 -36.15 20.35 17.80
CA GLU A 38 -34.96 20.94 17.21
C GLU A 38 -33.95 21.46 18.24
N LYS A 39 -32.70 21.00 18.13
CA LYS A 39 -31.51 21.86 18.27
C LYS A 39 -30.46 21.50 17.22
N ARG A 40 -30.25 22.40 16.25
CA ARG A 40 -29.08 22.37 15.35
C ARG A 40 -27.91 23.04 16.07
N GLY A 41 -26.92 22.24 16.47
CA GLY A 41 -25.64 22.72 16.99
C GLY A 41 -24.49 22.26 16.09
N ILE A 42 -23.61 23.18 15.69
CA ILE A 42 -22.30 22.83 15.13
C ILE A 42 -21.42 22.48 16.33
N PHE A 43 -21.22 21.18 16.60
CA PHE A 43 -20.27 20.75 17.62
C PHE A 43 -18.87 20.74 17.03
N GLN A 44 -18.08 21.74 17.39
CA GLN A 44 -16.65 21.77 17.15
C GLN A 44 -15.99 20.74 18.09
N SER A 45 -15.30 19.76 17.50
CA SER A 45 -14.39 18.80 18.16
C SER A 45 -14.95 17.84 19.24
N ALA A 46 -16.05 17.15 18.99
CA ALA A 46 -16.23 15.84 19.63
C ALA A 46 -15.29 14.83 18.93
N ARG A 47 -14.15 14.51 19.56
CA ARG A 47 -13.21 13.48 19.09
C ARG A 47 -13.94 12.13 18.99
N LEU A 48 -14.26 11.73 17.76
CA LEU A 48 -15.13 10.58 17.45
C LEU A 48 -14.50 9.27 17.91
N THR A 49 -15.16 8.53 18.80
CA THR A 49 -14.77 7.15 19.15
C THR A 49 -15.92 6.20 18.87
N GLY A 50 -15.71 5.18 18.04
CA GLY A 50 -16.74 4.21 17.70
C GLY A 50 -16.54 3.50 16.36
N SER A 51 -17.35 2.47 16.13
CA SER A 51 -17.37 1.76 14.83
C SER A 51 -17.99 2.63 13.74
N ALA A 52 -17.38 2.61 12.55
CA ALA A 52 -17.86 3.35 11.38
C ALA A 52 -18.17 2.40 10.23
N LYS A 53 -19.25 2.70 9.51
CA LYS A 53 -19.60 2.12 8.21
C LYS A 53 -20.08 3.22 7.28
N ARG A 54 -19.68 3.16 6.01
CA ARG A 54 -20.22 4.03 4.95
C ARG A 54 -20.55 3.18 3.73
N TYR A 55 -21.50 3.63 2.95
CA TYR A 55 -22.02 2.93 1.78
C TYR A 55 -21.97 3.86 0.57
N PHE A 56 -21.72 3.28 -0.60
CA PHE A 56 -21.85 3.93 -1.90
C PHE A 56 -23.32 4.26 -2.21
N GLU A 57 -23.54 5.08 -3.24
CA GLU A 57 -24.90 5.44 -3.70
C GLU A 57 -25.72 4.22 -4.15
N ASN A 58 -25.04 3.18 -4.64
CA ASN A 58 -25.66 1.90 -5.02
C ASN A 58 -26.00 0.99 -3.82
N GLY A 59 -25.77 1.45 -2.59
CA GLY A 59 -26.04 0.72 -1.35
C GLY A 59 -24.98 -0.30 -0.94
N GLN A 60 -23.93 -0.51 -1.74
CA GLN A 60 -22.83 -1.38 -1.36
C GLN A 60 -21.93 -0.74 -0.30
N LEU A 61 -21.32 -1.57 0.56
CA LEU A 61 -20.40 -1.10 1.58
C LEU A 61 -19.19 -0.42 0.92
N GLU A 62 -18.84 0.77 1.37
CA GLU A 62 -17.70 1.57 0.90
C GLU A 62 -16.52 1.45 1.86
N LEU A 63 -16.78 1.49 3.17
CA LEU A 63 -15.75 1.30 4.20
C LEU A 63 -16.36 0.79 5.51
N THR A 64 -15.52 0.15 6.31
CA THR A 64 -15.81 -0.19 7.71
C THR A 64 -14.54 -0.15 8.54
N GLY A 65 -14.67 0.23 9.81
CA GLY A 65 -13.55 0.28 10.74
C GLY A 65 -13.93 0.88 12.09
N PHE A 66 -12.93 1.31 12.86
CA PHE A 66 -13.13 1.96 14.16
C PHE A 66 -12.36 3.28 14.20
N TYR A 67 -13.03 4.34 14.66
CA TYR A 67 -12.38 5.60 15.00
C TYR A 67 -12.10 5.61 16.50
N LYS A 68 -10.93 6.12 16.87
CA LYS A 68 -10.57 6.50 18.22
C LYS A 68 -10.11 7.94 18.20
N ASP A 69 -10.72 8.76 19.03
CA ASP A 69 -10.39 10.19 19.15
C ASP A 69 -10.44 10.99 17.82
N GLY A 70 -11.30 10.58 16.90
CA GLY A 70 -11.44 11.20 15.57
C GLY A 70 -10.50 10.65 14.50
N LYS A 71 -9.69 9.63 14.81
CA LYS A 71 -8.69 9.04 13.91
C LYS A 71 -8.90 7.54 13.72
N GLU A 72 -8.53 7.01 12.57
CA GLU A 72 -8.60 5.57 12.29
C GLU A 72 -7.75 4.79 13.30
N ASP A 73 -8.34 3.77 13.91
CA ASP A 73 -7.69 2.89 14.88
C ASP A 73 -8.18 1.44 14.69
N GLY A 74 -7.26 0.48 14.74
CA GLY A 74 -7.55 -0.93 14.51
C GLY A 74 -7.70 -1.30 13.02
N LEU A 75 -8.46 -2.36 12.73
CA LEU A 75 -8.62 -2.86 11.38
C LEU A 75 -9.60 -2.00 10.57
N TRP A 76 -9.17 -1.61 9.38
CA TRP A 76 -9.97 -0.89 8.40
C TRP A 76 -10.05 -1.64 7.09
N GLU A 77 -11.23 -1.59 6.47
CA GLU A 77 -11.48 -2.13 5.14
C GLU A 77 -12.17 -1.08 4.28
N PHE A 78 -11.69 -0.96 3.04
CA PHE A 78 -12.30 -0.13 1.99
C PHE A 78 -12.66 -1.03 0.82
N PHE A 79 -13.72 -0.67 0.11
CA PHE A 79 -14.30 -1.48 -0.95
C PHE A 79 -14.52 -0.62 -2.19
N TYR A 80 -14.48 -1.26 -3.36
CA TYR A 80 -14.89 -0.68 -4.63
C TYR A 80 -16.43 -0.64 -4.75
N PRO A 81 -16.99 0.19 -5.65
CA PRO A 81 -18.44 0.22 -5.93
C PRO A 81 -19.02 -1.08 -6.51
N ASN A 82 -18.19 -2.09 -6.77
CA ASN A 82 -18.63 -3.44 -7.16
C ASN A 82 -18.66 -4.43 -5.98
N GLY A 83 -18.31 -3.96 -4.77
CA GLY A 83 -18.36 -4.70 -3.51
C GLY A 83 -17.09 -5.49 -3.22
N LYS A 84 -16.14 -5.52 -4.16
CA LYS A 84 -14.83 -6.14 -3.94
C LYS A 84 -13.97 -5.23 -3.08
N ARG A 85 -13.12 -5.84 -2.27
CA ARG A 85 -12.19 -5.14 -1.40
C ARG A 85 -11.20 -4.32 -2.23
N GLU A 86 -10.97 -3.08 -1.82
CA GLU A 86 -9.94 -2.18 -2.35
C GLU A 86 -8.71 -2.19 -1.44
N PHE A 87 -8.93 -2.21 -0.13
CA PHE A 87 -7.88 -2.17 0.88
C PHE A 87 -8.33 -2.88 2.15
N ARG A 88 -7.38 -3.50 2.85
CA ARG A 88 -7.54 -3.94 4.24
C ARG A 88 -6.23 -3.74 4.98
N GLY A 89 -6.27 -3.16 6.17
CA GLY A 89 -5.06 -2.90 6.94
C GLY A 89 -5.33 -2.33 8.31
N ARG A 90 -4.30 -2.36 9.16
CA ARG A 90 -4.36 -1.79 10.50
C ARG A 90 -3.97 -0.32 10.50
N PHE A 91 -4.68 0.46 11.31
CA PHE A 91 -4.39 1.86 11.58
C PHE A 91 -4.19 2.07 13.08
N LYS A 92 -3.40 3.09 13.39
CA LYS A 92 -3.23 3.64 14.72
C LYS A 92 -3.03 5.13 14.59
N GLU A 93 -3.83 5.91 15.32
CA GLU A 93 -3.77 7.38 15.26
C GLU A 93 -3.88 7.93 13.83
N GLY A 94 -4.69 7.30 12.97
CA GLY A 94 -4.93 7.73 11.59
C GLY A 94 -3.84 7.34 10.60
N GLN A 95 -2.82 6.59 11.03
CA GLN A 95 -1.71 6.15 10.20
C GLN A 95 -1.68 4.63 10.09
N ARG A 96 -1.23 4.08 8.96
CA ARG A 96 -1.08 2.63 8.81
C ARG A 96 -0.06 2.10 9.81
N ASP A 97 -0.46 1.14 10.63
CA ASP A 97 0.39 0.58 11.70
C ASP A 97 0.14 -0.92 11.81
N GLY A 98 1.00 -1.69 11.16
CA GLY A 98 0.87 -3.13 10.96
C GLY A 98 0.80 -3.55 9.50
N GLU A 99 0.36 -4.78 9.28
CA GLU A 99 0.15 -5.35 7.95
C GLU A 99 -1.03 -4.70 7.23
N TRP A 100 -0.87 -4.56 5.91
CA TRP A 100 -1.94 -4.10 5.03
C TRP A 100 -1.80 -4.66 3.62
N GLU A 101 -2.94 -4.68 2.93
CA GLU A 101 -3.10 -5.17 1.57
C GLU A 101 -3.97 -4.22 0.77
N MET A 102 -3.59 -4.00 -0.49
CA MET A 102 -4.37 -3.34 -1.52
C MET A 102 -4.71 -4.35 -2.60
N PHE A 103 -5.87 -4.18 -3.21
CA PHE A 103 -6.41 -5.08 -4.22
C PHE A 103 -6.77 -4.31 -5.48
N TYR A 104 -6.75 -4.98 -6.62
CA TYR A 104 -7.36 -4.49 -7.85
C TYR A 104 -8.88 -4.71 -7.83
N GLU A 105 -9.62 -4.00 -8.69
CA GLU A 105 -11.07 -4.18 -8.85
C GLU A 105 -11.48 -5.60 -9.27
N ASN A 106 -10.58 -6.41 -9.83
CA ASN A 106 -10.86 -7.81 -10.13
C ASN A 106 -10.81 -8.70 -8.87
N GLY A 107 -10.30 -8.19 -7.74
CA GLY A 107 -10.18 -8.86 -6.45
C GLY A 107 -8.79 -9.44 -6.18
N GLN A 108 -7.86 -9.36 -7.12
CA GLN A 108 -6.49 -9.84 -6.92
C GLN A 108 -5.68 -8.84 -6.11
N THR A 109 -4.73 -9.33 -5.32
CA THR A 109 -3.78 -8.49 -4.59
C THR A 109 -3.01 -7.63 -5.57
N LYS A 110 -2.84 -6.35 -5.21
CA LYS A 110 -2.07 -5.36 -5.96
C LYS A 110 -0.73 -5.08 -5.27
N LEU A 111 -0.79 -4.90 -3.95
CA LEU A 111 0.35 -4.54 -3.12
C LEU A 111 0.07 -4.99 -1.70
N LYS A 112 1.04 -5.58 -1.02
CA LYS A 112 0.97 -5.84 0.42
C LYS A 112 2.29 -5.53 1.08
N GLY A 113 2.24 -5.18 2.35
CA GLY A 113 3.42 -4.84 3.12
C GLY A 113 3.07 -4.51 4.57
N TYR A 114 4.04 -3.93 5.25
CA TYR A 114 3.94 -3.55 6.65
C TYR A 114 4.34 -2.09 6.83
N SER A 115 3.75 -1.40 7.80
CA SER A 115 4.12 -0.03 8.13
C SER A 115 4.14 0.20 9.63
N ILE A 116 5.03 1.06 10.10
CA ILE A 116 5.08 1.54 11.48
C ILE A 116 4.74 3.03 11.44
N PHE A 117 3.61 3.43 12.04
CA PHE A 117 3.13 4.82 11.98
C PHE A 117 3.22 5.45 10.59
N GLY A 118 2.69 4.76 9.58
CA GLY A 118 2.64 5.22 8.19
C GLY A 118 3.94 5.05 7.40
N ILE A 119 5.06 4.72 8.05
CA ILE A 119 6.37 4.55 7.43
C ILE A 119 6.50 3.09 6.95
N PRO A 120 6.84 2.84 5.66
CA PRO A 120 7.11 1.50 5.15
C PRO A 120 8.23 0.81 5.93
N GLU A 121 8.00 -0.43 6.34
CA GLU A 121 8.95 -1.22 7.12
C GLU A 121 8.85 -2.70 6.72
N GLY A 122 9.98 -3.38 6.57
CA GLY A 122 10.05 -4.79 6.22
C GLY A 122 9.67 -5.08 4.76
N SER A 123 9.17 -6.29 4.52
CA SER A 123 8.99 -6.82 3.16
C SER A 123 7.68 -6.39 2.51
N PHE A 124 7.77 -6.07 1.23
CA PHE A 124 6.69 -5.63 0.37
C PHE A 124 6.63 -6.50 -0.88
N GLU A 125 5.41 -6.78 -1.32
CA GLU A 125 5.17 -7.54 -2.55
C GLU A 125 4.15 -6.82 -3.42
N ARG A 126 4.51 -6.61 -4.69
CA ARG A 126 3.66 -5.98 -5.69
C ARG A 126 3.32 -6.98 -6.79
N TYR A 127 2.08 -6.93 -7.25
CA TYR A 127 1.52 -7.88 -8.19
C TYR A 127 0.92 -7.16 -9.39
N HIS A 128 0.90 -7.82 -10.54
CA HIS A 128 0.17 -7.41 -11.74
C HIS A 128 -1.32 -7.75 -11.62
N ARG A 129 -2.15 -7.21 -12.53
CA ARG A 129 -3.62 -7.39 -12.51
C ARG A 129 -4.06 -8.81 -12.93
N ASP A 130 -3.16 -9.68 -13.32
CA ASP A 130 -3.44 -11.12 -13.51
C ASP A 130 -3.00 -11.97 -12.30
N GLY A 131 -2.37 -11.36 -11.29
CA GLY A 131 -1.94 -12.00 -10.05
C GLY A 131 -0.48 -12.42 -10.07
N GLN A 132 0.25 -12.15 -11.15
CA GLN A 132 1.69 -12.42 -11.22
C GLN A 132 2.46 -11.48 -10.30
N LEU A 133 3.38 -12.03 -9.53
CA LEU A 133 4.32 -11.23 -8.73
C LEU A 133 5.25 -10.47 -9.66
N VAL A 134 5.37 -9.16 -9.47
CA VAL A 134 6.24 -8.30 -10.28
C VAL A 134 7.39 -7.70 -9.49
N GLU A 135 7.29 -7.67 -8.16
CA GLU A 135 8.34 -7.09 -7.31
C GLU A 135 8.25 -7.61 -5.88
N LYS A 136 9.41 -7.91 -5.31
CA LYS A 136 9.65 -8.03 -3.87
C LYS A 136 10.69 -6.98 -3.48
N SER A 137 10.42 -6.27 -2.42
CA SER A 137 11.33 -5.25 -1.90
C SER A 137 11.30 -5.24 -0.39
N ASN A 138 12.37 -4.73 0.21
CA ASN A 138 12.43 -4.56 1.65
C ASN A 138 12.71 -3.09 2.00
N TYR A 139 12.10 -2.63 3.08
CA TYR A 139 12.21 -1.26 3.57
C TYR A 139 12.68 -1.21 5.02
N LYS A 140 13.34 -0.12 5.36
CA LYS A 140 13.67 0.27 6.73
C LYS A 140 13.55 1.77 6.84
N ASP A 141 12.80 2.26 7.84
CA ASP A 141 12.57 3.69 8.06
C ASP A 141 12.04 4.43 6.80
N GLY A 142 11.32 3.70 5.94
CA GLY A 142 10.72 4.22 4.71
C GLY A 142 11.63 4.22 3.47
N GLU A 143 12.88 3.81 3.61
CA GLU A 143 13.85 3.70 2.50
C GLU A 143 14.05 2.24 2.09
N TYR A 144 14.39 1.99 0.81
CA TYR A 144 14.77 0.64 0.39
C TYR A 144 15.99 0.17 1.19
N HIS A 145 15.90 -1.01 1.79
CA HIS A 145 16.97 -1.57 2.60
C HIS A 145 16.88 -3.10 2.60
N GLY A 146 17.96 -3.78 2.25
CA GLY A 146 18.02 -5.22 2.11
C GLY A 146 17.62 -5.70 0.71
N PRO A 147 17.09 -6.93 0.58
CA PRO A 147 16.91 -7.60 -0.70
C PRO A 147 15.84 -6.94 -1.57
N PHE A 148 16.11 -6.92 -2.87
CA PHE A 148 15.18 -6.46 -3.90
C PHE A 148 15.19 -7.43 -5.09
N GLU A 149 13.99 -7.75 -5.58
CA GLU A 149 13.77 -8.60 -6.74
C GLU A 149 12.64 -8.02 -7.58
N GLN A 150 12.84 -7.94 -8.88
CA GLN A 150 11.82 -7.58 -9.85
C GLN A 150 11.70 -8.70 -10.88
N TYR A 151 10.47 -8.93 -11.34
CA TYR A 151 10.12 -10.06 -12.19
C TYR A 151 9.46 -9.57 -13.49
N PHE A 152 9.68 -10.29 -14.57
CA PHE A 152 8.90 -10.18 -15.80
C PHE A 152 7.51 -10.80 -15.61
N LEU A 153 6.60 -10.57 -16.56
CA LEU A 153 5.26 -11.15 -16.54
C LEU A 153 5.27 -12.69 -16.70
N ASP A 154 6.31 -13.29 -17.27
CA ASP A 154 6.44 -14.75 -17.27
C ASP A 154 6.93 -15.32 -15.92
N GLY A 155 7.24 -14.45 -14.94
CA GLY A 155 7.73 -14.81 -13.62
C GLY A 155 9.26 -14.99 -13.54
N CYS A 156 10.00 -14.83 -14.64
CA CYS A 156 11.46 -14.83 -14.61
C CYS A 156 11.99 -13.55 -13.93
N ILE A 157 13.11 -13.64 -13.23
CA ILE A 157 13.75 -12.49 -12.59
C ILE A 157 14.22 -11.52 -13.68
N HIS A 158 13.73 -10.28 -13.62
CA HIS A 158 14.22 -9.15 -14.42
C HIS A 158 15.46 -8.55 -13.78
N CYS A 159 15.44 -8.29 -12.48
CA CYS A 159 16.64 -7.87 -11.77
C CYS A 159 16.57 -8.20 -10.29
N LYS A 160 17.73 -8.35 -9.67
CA LYS A 160 17.85 -8.54 -8.22
C LYS A 160 19.15 -7.94 -7.71
N GLY A 161 19.14 -7.59 -6.44
CA GLY A 161 20.28 -7.07 -5.71
C GLY A 161 19.86 -6.62 -4.33
N GLU A 162 20.69 -5.80 -3.71
CA GLU A 162 20.43 -5.25 -2.39
C GLU A 162 20.44 -3.72 -2.43
N TYR A 163 19.65 -3.14 -1.54
CA TYR A 163 19.66 -1.72 -1.23
C TYR A 163 20.23 -1.49 0.17
N GLU A 164 20.95 -0.39 0.36
CA GLU A 164 21.37 0.13 1.64
C GLU A 164 20.98 1.61 1.69
N SER A 165 20.09 1.99 2.63
CA SER A 165 19.63 3.37 2.84
C SER A 165 19.17 4.06 1.54
N GLY A 166 18.31 3.37 0.78
CA GLY A 166 17.77 3.86 -0.49
C GLY A 166 18.67 3.67 -1.71
N GLU A 167 19.95 3.34 -1.52
CA GLU A 167 20.93 3.23 -2.61
C GLU A 167 21.24 1.78 -2.97
N ARG A 168 21.48 1.51 -4.27
CA ARG A 168 21.93 0.18 -4.71
C ARG A 168 23.28 -0.13 -4.09
N ASN A 169 23.43 -1.32 -3.53
CA ASN A 169 24.66 -1.74 -2.89
C ASN A 169 24.92 -3.24 -3.13
N GLY A 170 26.19 -3.60 -3.29
CA GLY A 170 26.59 -4.98 -3.53
C GLY A 170 26.33 -5.47 -4.94
N LEU A 171 26.21 -6.79 -5.09
CA LEU A 171 26.05 -7.44 -6.39
C LEU A 171 24.64 -7.22 -6.93
N TRP A 172 24.56 -6.78 -8.17
CA TRP A 172 23.32 -6.66 -8.92
C TRP A 172 23.35 -7.54 -10.16
N GLU A 173 22.26 -8.24 -10.40
CA GLU A 173 22.03 -9.07 -11.58
C GLU A 173 20.81 -8.51 -12.34
N ILE A 174 20.96 -8.28 -13.64
CA ILE A 174 19.91 -7.72 -14.51
C ILE A 174 19.79 -8.63 -15.73
N HIS A 175 18.63 -9.24 -15.92
CA HIS A 175 18.31 -10.16 -17.01
C HIS A 175 17.44 -9.46 -18.05
N ALA A 176 17.54 -9.84 -19.32
CA ALA A 176 16.69 -9.36 -20.38
C ALA A 176 15.43 -10.22 -20.54
N GLU A 177 14.33 -9.62 -21.00
CA GLU A 177 13.02 -10.26 -21.17
C GLU A 177 13.04 -11.38 -22.22
N ASP A 178 13.97 -11.32 -23.17
CA ASP A 178 14.17 -12.35 -24.17
C ASP A 178 14.85 -13.63 -23.63
N GLY A 179 15.16 -13.66 -22.33
CA GLY A 179 15.76 -14.78 -21.60
C GLY A 179 17.24 -15.00 -21.93
N ARG A 180 17.88 -14.06 -22.65
CA ARG A 180 19.06 -14.36 -23.48
C ARG A 180 20.25 -13.43 -23.27
N SER A 181 20.13 -12.39 -22.47
CA SER A 181 21.31 -11.65 -22.03
C SER A 181 21.10 -11.17 -20.61
N PHE A 182 22.15 -11.23 -19.82
CA PHE A 182 22.10 -10.65 -18.49
C PHE A 182 23.42 -9.97 -18.17
N ARG A 183 23.37 -9.03 -17.26
CA ARG A 183 24.50 -8.24 -16.81
C ARG A 183 24.62 -8.41 -15.31
N LYS A 184 25.83 -8.47 -14.80
CA LYS A 184 26.06 -8.40 -13.37
C LYS A 184 27.26 -7.55 -13.03
N GLY A 185 27.22 -6.92 -11.87
CA GLY A 185 28.32 -6.12 -11.36
C GLY A 185 27.97 -5.55 -10.00
N TYR A 186 28.91 -4.81 -9.43
CA TYR A 186 28.76 -4.27 -8.09
C TYR A 186 28.31 -2.82 -8.16
N TYR A 187 27.45 -2.45 -7.21
CA TYR A 187 27.18 -1.08 -6.83
C TYR A 187 27.79 -0.77 -5.47
N ARG A 188 28.26 0.46 -5.29
CA ARG A 188 28.61 1.03 -3.99
C ARG A 188 27.94 2.39 -3.88
N LEU A 189 27.06 2.54 -2.89
CA LEU A 189 26.31 3.78 -2.65
C LEU A 189 25.65 4.32 -3.93
N GLY A 190 25.00 3.44 -4.69
CA GLY A 190 24.26 3.81 -5.90
C GLY A 190 25.11 3.87 -7.17
N GLU A 191 26.44 3.89 -7.07
CA GLU A 191 27.35 3.98 -8.22
C GLU A 191 27.89 2.63 -8.64
N LYS A 192 28.02 2.40 -9.95
CA LYS A 192 28.65 1.19 -10.48
C LYS A 192 30.13 1.17 -10.08
N GLU A 193 30.58 0.01 -9.59
CA GLU A 193 31.95 -0.19 -9.16
C GLU A 193 32.54 -1.49 -9.74
N GLY A 194 33.80 -1.41 -10.17
CA GLY A 194 34.59 -2.56 -10.55
C GLY A 194 34.11 -3.20 -11.85
N LYS A 195 34.31 -4.53 -11.93
CA LYS A 195 34.03 -5.31 -13.13
C LYS A 195 32.52 -5.55 -13.26
N TRP A 196 31.99 -5.15 -14.41
CA TRP A 196 30.64 -5.44 -14.88
C TRP A 196 30.72 -6.40 -16.06
N GLU A 197 30.06 -7.54 -15.94
CA GLU A 197 30.09 -8.61 -16.93
C GLU A 197 28.77 -8.64 -17.70
N VAL A 198 28.83 -8.75 -19.02
CA VAL A 198 27.68 -8.92 -19.91
C VAL A 198 27.76 -10.31 -20.52
N PHE A 199 26.66 -11.05 -20.43
CA PHE A 199 26.55 -12.42 -20.91
C PHE A 199 25.60 -12.51 -22.09
N ASN A 200 25.93 -13.37 -23.05
CA ASN A 200 25.03 -13.79 -24.12
C ASN A 200 24.08 -14.90 -23.64
N TYR A 201 23.28 -15.43 -24.58
CA TYR A 201 22.23 -16.42 -24.27
C TYR A 201 22.75 -17.80 -23.92
N GLN A 202 24.02 -18.06 -24.24
CA GLN A 202 24.71 -19.28 -23.91
C GLN A 202 25.41 -19.17 -22.54
N GLY A 203 25.23 -18.05 -21.83
CA GLY A 203 25.91 -17.76 -20.56
C GLY A 203 27.39 -17.43 -20.72
N GLN A 204 27.84 -17.13 -21.94
CA GLN A 204 29.23 -16.74 -22.19
C GLN A 204 29.38 -15.24 -21.94
N CYS A 205 30.41 -14.87 -21.18
CA CYS A 205 30.78 -13.47 -21.01
C CYS A 205 31.29 -12.93 -22.35
N ILE A 206 30.59 -11.95 -22.91
CA ILE A 206 30.92 -11.33 -24.20
C ILE A 206 31.52 -9.94 -24.04
N GLU A 207 31.36 -9.33 -22.87
CA GLU A 207 31.88 -8.00 -22.60
C GLU A 207 32.16 -7.83 -21.09
N CYS A 208 33.24 -7.14 -20.78
CA CYS A 208 33.59 -6.72 -19.43
C CYS A 208 33.83 -5.21 -19.44
N LEU A 209 33.05 -4.48 -18.66
CA LEU A 209 33.21 -3.04 -18.45
C LEU A 209 33.81 -2.82 -17.06
N TYR A 210 34.76 -1.92 -16.92
CA TYR A 210 35.36 -1.57 -15.64
C TYR A 210 34.88 -0.19 -15.23
N TYR A 211 34.37 -0.06 -14.01
CA TYR A 211 33.85 1.18 -13.47
C TYR A 211 34.66 1.66 -12.27
N GLN A 212 34.99 2.95 -12.25
CA GLN A 212 35.53 3.68 -11.11
C GLN A 212 34.73 4.96 -10.94
N GLU A 213 34.19 5.21 -9.73
CA GLU A 213 33.35 6.38 -9.43
C GLU A 213 32.20 6.55 -10.45
N GLY A 214 31.55 5.43 -10.79
CA GLY A 214 30.44 5.39 -11.74
C GLY A 214 30.82 5.55 -13.22
N MET A 215 32.08 5.81 -13.56
CA MET A 215 32.56 6.03 -14.93
C MET A 215 33.32 4.82 -15.48
N ILE A 216 33.19 4.56 -16.78
CA ILE A 216 33.94 3.49 -17.46
C ILE A 216 35.41 3.93 -17.57
N VAL A 217 36.34 3.03 -17.22
CA VAL A 217 37.80 3.22 -17.30
C VAL A 217 38.49 2.20 -18.19
#